data_AF-A0A3N5LBQ5-F1
#
_entry.id   AF-A0A3N5LBQ5-F1
#
_cell.length_a   1.000
_cell.length_b   1.000
_cell.length_c   1.000
_cell.angle_alpha   90.00
_cell.angle_beta   90.00
_cell.angle_gamma   90.00
#
_symmetry.space_group_name_H-M   'P 1'
#
loop_
_entity.id
_entity.type
_entity.pdbx_description
1 polymer ?
#
loop_
_entity_poly.entity_id
_entity_poly.type
_entity_poly.pdbx_seq_one_letter_code
_entity_poly.pdbx_strand_id
1 'polypeptide(L)'
;MSTPAVFLDKDGTLIEDVPYNVNPALITFTERAGEALKLLDSGGFRLIVVSNQAGVARGFFSEHALTAVENKLRGLFSSVAARFGGFYYCPHDAEGSVKQYATNCFCRKPRPGLLLRAALELRIDLEKSWLIGDIL
;
A
#
# COMPACT_ATOMS: atom_id res chain seq x y z
N MET A 1 0.19 17.85 -16.43
CA MET A 1 1.14 18.15 -15.35
C MET A 1 1.27 16.90 -14.50
N SER A 2 2.49 16.48 -14.17
CA SER A 2 2.75 15.39 -13.23
C SER A 2 2.58 15.89 -11.79
N THR A 3 2.18 15.00 -10.88
CA THR A 3 1.94 15.34 -9.46
C THR A 3 2.89 14.54 -8.58
N PRO A 4 3.54 15.13 -7.57
CA PRO A 4 4.34 14.37 -6.63
C PRO A 4 3.46 13.45 -5.77
N ALA A 5 4.03 12.33 -5.31
CA ALA A 5 3.34 11.39 -4.45
C ALA A 5 4.09 11.14 -3.13
N VAL A 6 3.32 10.75 -2.13
CA VAL A 6 3.86 10.01 -0.98
C VAL A 6 3.34 8.59 -1.07
N PHE A 7 4.27 7.67 -1.30
CA PHE A 7 4.04 6.24 -1.21
C PHE A 7 4.16 5.83 0.27
N LEU A 8 3.16 5.10 0.76
CA LEU A 8 3.03 4.74 2.16
C LEU A 8 3.05 3.22 2.26
N ASP A 9 3.95 2.66 3.07
CA ASP A 9 3.78 1.26 3.48
C ASP A 9 2.48 1.10 4.28
N LYS A 10 1.90 -0.09 4.21
CA LYS A 10 0.63 -0.39 4.88
C LYS A 10 0.87 -0.76 6.34
N ASP A 11 1.32 -1.99 6.55
CA ASP A 11 1.49 -2.60 7.87
C ASP A 11 2.69 -1.97 8.58
N GLY A 12 2.57 -1.65 9.87
CA GLY A 12 3.66 -1.06 10.68
C GLY A 12 3.93 0.42 10.42
N THR A 13 3.38 0.98 9.34
CA THR A 13 3.56 2.39 8.96
C THR A 13 2.25 3.16 8.99
N LEU A 14 1.32 2.83 8.09
CA LEU A 14 0.04 3.51 7.96
C LEU A 14 -0.99 2.94 8.94
N ILE A 15 -1.02 1.61 9.06
CA ILE A 15 -1.91 0.86 9.94
C ILE A 15 -1.11 -0.01 10.88
N GLU A 16 -1.72 -0.41 12.00
CA GLU A 16 -1.12 -1.33 12.96
C GLU A 16 -0.63 -2.61 12.26
N ASP A 17 0.59 -3.05 12.59
CA ASP A 17 1.14 -4.30 12.04
C ASP A 17 0.48 -5.50 12.70
N VAL A 18 -0.43 -6.13 11.95
CA VAL A 18 -1.03 -7.40 12.32
C VAL A 18 -0.67 -8.41 11.23
N PRO A 19 0.14 -9.45 11.54
CA PRO A 19 0.65 -10.37 10.54
C PRO A 19 -0.46 -10.99 9.67
N TYR A 20 -0.31 -10.84 8.35
CA TYR A 20 -1.22 -11.42 7.34
C TYR A 20 -2.69 -11.02 7.52
N ASN A 21 -2.94 -9.84 8.07
CA ASN A 21 -4.29 -9.38 8.36
C ASN A 21 -5.01 -8.83 7.11
N VAL A 22 -6.11 -9.52 6.76
CA VAL A 22 -7.08 -9.05 5.75
C VAL A 22 -8.45 -8.76 6.34
N ASN A 23 -8.61 -8.81 7.67
CA ASN A 23 -9.87 -8.52 8.33
C ASN A 23 -10.07 -7.00 8.44
N PRO A 24 -11.05 -6.40 7.74
CA PRO A 24 -11.29 -4.96 7.77
C PRO A 24 -11.56 -4.38 9.16
N ALA A 25 -12.05 -5.19 10.10
CA ALA A 25 -12.33 -4.76 11.47
C ALA A 25 -11.06 -4.49 12.28
N LEU A 26 -9.94 -5.13 11.91
CA LEU A 26 -8.64 -4.99 12.58
C LEU A 26 -7.74 -3.96 11.90
N ILE A 27 -8.21 -3.32 10.83
CA ILE A 27 -7.44 -2.30 10.09
C ILE A 27 -7.76 -0.94 10.69
N THR A 28 -6.81 -0.41 11.44
CA THR A 28 -6.87 0.91 12.10
C THR A 28 -5.57 1.65 11.86
N PHE A 29 -5.64 2.98 11.80
CA PHE A 29 -4.45 3.81 11.69
C PHE A 29 -3.49 3.59 12.87
N THR A 30 -2.19 3.67 12.59
CA THR A 30 -1.18 3.91 13.63
C THR A 30 -1.35 5.30 14.23
N GLU A 31 -0.69 5.55 15.36
CA GLU A 31 -0.71 6.84 16.02
C GLU A 31 -0.34 7.98 15.05
N ARG A 32 -1.18 9.01 14.99
CA ARG A 32 -0.99 10.23 14.16
C ARG A 32 -0.96 10.01 12.64
N ALA A 33 -1.11 8.79 12.12
CA ALA A 33 -1.12 8.56 10.67
C ALA A 33 -2.23 9.37 9.99
N GLY A 34 -3.43 9.44 10.57
CA GLY A 34 -4.53 10.25 10.06
C GLY A 34 -4.20 11.75 9.91
N GLU A 35 -3.51 12.33 10.90
CA GLU A 35 -3.05 13.73 10.86
C GLU A 35 -2.01 13.94 9.76
N ALA A 36 -1.06 13.01 9.64
CA ALA A 36 -0.02 13.04 8.62
C ALA A 36 -0.62 12.96 7.21
N LEU A 37 -1.60 12.07 6.96
CA LEU A 37 -2.29 11.99 5.67
C LEU A 37 -2.94 13.32 5.31
N LYS A 38 -3.66 13.94 6.25
CA LYS A 38 -4.32 15.22 6.00
C LYS A 38 -3.33 16.33 5.64
N LEU A 39 -2.21 16.39 6.35
CA LEU A 39 -1.14 17.35 6.08
C LEU A 39 -0.53 17.14 4.68
N LEU A 40 -0.20 15.90 4.33
CA LEU A 40 0.39 15.56 3.04
C LEU A 40 -0.56 15.82 1.87
N ASP A 41 -1.84 15.47 2.01
CA ASP A 41 -2.85 15.75 0.99
C ASP A 41 -3.03 17.27 0.78
N SER A 42 -3.05 18.04 1.87
CA SER A 42 -3.11 19.51 1.84
C SER A 42 -1.85 20.13 1.21
N GLY A 43 -0.71 19.44 1.30
CA GLY A 43 0.54 19.79 0.63
C GLY A 43 0.57 19.50 -0.87
N GLY A 44 -0.52 18.95 -1.43
CA GLY A 44 -0.64 18.66 -2.87
C GLY A 44 -0.06 17.31 -3.29
N PHE A 45 0.28 16.44 -2.34
CA PHE A 45 0.75 15.09 -2.64
C PHE A 45 -0.39 14.15 -2.99
N ARG A 46 -0.15 13.27 -3.96
CA ARG A 46 -0.98 12.08 -4.14
C ARG A 46 -0.56 11.00 -3.16
N LEU A 47 -1.48 10.54 -2.33
CA LEU A 47 -1.20 9.54 -1.29
C LEU A 47 -1.49 8.13 -1.79
N ILE A 48 -0.48 7.28 -1.88
CA ILE A 48 -0.58 5.97 -2.52
C ILE A 48 -0.10 4.90 -1.53
N VAL A 49 -0.93 3.90 -1.26
CA VAL A 49 -0.54 2.80 -0.38
C VAL A 49 0.19 1.73 -1.20
N VAL A 50 1.37 1.32 -0.75
CA VAL A 50 2.21 0.29 -1.39
C VAL A 50 2.57 -0.83 -0.40
N SER A 51 2.23 -2.09 -0.70
CA SER A 51 2.41 -3.17 0.29
C SER A 51 2.82 -4.52 -0.30
N ASN A 52 3.66 -5.26 0.41
CA ASN A 52 3.95 -6.66 0.13
C ASN A 52 2.86 -7.54 0.79
N GLN A 53 2.04 -8.23 0.01
CA GLN A 53 0.93 -9.07 0.48
C GLN A 53 1.24 -10.56 0.25
N ALA A 54 2.35 -11.02 0.83
CA ALA A 54 2.88 -12.38 0.68
C ALA A 54 1.92 -13.48 1.18
N GLY A 55 0.94 -13.12 2.02
CA GLY A 55 -0.09 -14.04 2.51
C GLY A 55 -0.90 -14.70 1.37
N VAL A 56 -1.01 -14.03 0.22
CA VAL A 56 -1.60 -14.62 -0.99
C VAL A 56 -0.76 -15.79 -1.52
N ALA A 57 0.53 -15.57 -1.78
CA ALA A 57 1.44 -16.63 -2.22
C ALA A 57 1.60 -17.76 -1.20
N ARG A 58 1.47 -17.47 0.10
CA ARG A 58 1.55 -18.46 1.18
C ARG A 58 0.24 -19.24 1.41
N GLY A 59 -0.85 -18.83 0.76
CA GLY A 59 -2.15 -19.50 0.85
C GLY A 59 -2.92 -19.19 2.14
N PHE A 60 -2.58 -18.11 2.85
CA PHE A 60 -3.31 -17.69 4.05
C PHE A 60 -4.66 -17.05 3.72
N PHE A 61 -4.78 -16.43 2.54
CA PHE A 61 -6.02 -15.87 2.01
C PHE A 61 -5.93 -15.77 0.48
N SER A 62 -7.08 -15.66 -0.19
CA SER A 62 -7.13 -15.40 -1.63
C SER A 62 -6.82 -13.93 -1.95
N GLU A 63 -6.32 -13.65 -3.15
CA GLU A 63 -6.08 -12.27 -3.59
C GLU A 63 -7.35 -11.40 -3.52
N HIS A 64 -8.53 -12.01 -3.74
CA HIS A 64 -9.80 -11.31 -3.65
C HIS A 64 -10.06 -10.66 -2.27
N ALA A 65 -9.50 -11.23 -1.18
CA ALA A 65 -9.60 -10.64 0.16
C ALA A 65 -9.00 -9.23 0.25
N LEU A 66 -8.03 -8.90 -0.62
CA LEU A 66 -7.42 -7.57 -0.68
C LEU A 66 -8.39 -6.49 -1.17
N THR A 67 -9.48 -6.86 -1.84
CA THR A 67 -10.56 -5.91 -2.19
C THR A 67 -11.20 -5.31 -0.95
N ALA A 68 -11.43 -6.13 0.09
CA ALA A 68 -12.00 -5.66 1.35
C ALA A 68 -11.01 -4.76 2.11
N VAL A 69 -9.73 -5.09 2.04
CA VAL A 69 -8.63 -4.26 2.57
C VAL A 69 -8.61 -2.89 1.87
N GLU A 70 -8.65 -2.85 0.55
CA GLU A 70 -8.67 -1.60 -0.21
C GLU A 70 -9.88 -0.73 0.15
N ASN A 71 -11.07 -1.31 0.21
CA ASN A 71 -12.30 -0.60 0.59
C ASN A 71 -12.19 -0.01 2.00
N LYS A 72 -11.60 -0.76 2.94
CA LYS A 72 -11.36 -0.28 4.30
C LYS A 72 -10.35 0.86 4.33
N LEU A 73 -9.23 0.76 3.61
CA LEU A 73 -8.25 1.83 3.48
C LEU A 73 -8.90 3.10 2.92
N ARG A 74 -9.70 2.97 1.86
CA ARG A 74 -10.44 4.10 1.29
C ARG A 74 -11.34 4.77 2.32
N GLY A 75 -12.08 3.99 3.12
CA GLY A 75 -12.90 4.51 4.22
C GLY A 75 -12.10 5.22 5.30
N LEU A 76 -10.93 4.69 5.67
CA LEU A 76 -10.03 5.33 6.62
C LEU A 76 -9.53 6.69 6.11
N PHE A 77 -9.08 6.77 4.86
CA PHE A 77 -8.67 8.04 4.24
C PHE A 77 -9.81 9.06 4.23
N SER A 78 -11.03 8.64 3.86
CA SER A 78 -12.21 9.50 3.89
C SER A 78 -12.54 10.02 5.30
N SER A 79 -12.36 9.20 6.35
CA SER A 79 -12.63 9.61 7.74
C SER A 79 -11.72 10.74 8.26
N VAL A 80 -10.55 10.94 7.63
CA VAL A 80 -9.61 12.02 7.99
C VAL A 80 -9.57 13.13 6.93
N ALA A 81 -10.53 13.13 6.01
CA ALA A 81 -10.63 14.08 4.90
C ALA A 81 -9.36 14.12 4.02
N ALA A 82 -8.70 12.98 3.82
CA ALA A 82 -7.58 12.83 2.91
C ALA A 82 -7.98 12.06 1.64
N ARG A 83 -7.45 12.44 0.49
CA ARG A 83 -7.71 11.74 -0.78
C ARG A 83 -6.91 10.45 -0.88
N PHE A 84 -7.62 9.33 -1.09
CA PHE A 84 -7.01 8.04 -1.37
C PHE A 84 -6.57 7.95 -2.83
N GLY A 85 -5.25 7.89 -3.07
CA GLY A 85 -4.66 7.90 -4.41
C GLY A 85 -4.62 6.52 -5.09
N GLY A 86 -4.66 5.43 -4.32
CA GLY A 86 -4.68 4.04 -4.80
C GLY A 86 -4.01 3.06 -3.85
N PHE A 87 -4.25 1.76 -4.07
CA PHE A 87 -3.56 0.66 -3.38
C PHE A 87 -2.84 -0.22 -4.40
N TYR A 88 -1.52 -0.25 -4.30
CA TYR A 88 -0.65 -1.06 -5.13
C TYR A 88 -0.01 -2.11 -4.24
N TYR A 89 -0.16 -3.38 -4.58
CA TYR A 89 0.37 -4.45 -3.77
C TYR A 89 1.04 -5.52 -4.60
N CYS A 90 1.94 -6.26 -3.96
CA CYS A 90 2.58 -7.41 -4.56
C CYS A 90 2.13 -8.70 -3.85
N PRO A 91 1.38 -9.60 -4.53
CA PRO A 91 0.89 -10.84 -3.93
C PRO A 91 1.94 -11.97 -3.91
N HIS A 92 3.12 -11.74 -4.47
CA HIS A 92 4.12 -12.77 -4.77
C HIS A 92 5.10 -13.03 -3.63
N ASP A 93 5.56 -14.29 -3.54
CA ASP A 93 6.66 -14.75 -2.69
C ASP A 93 7.25 -16.00 -3.35
N ALA A 94 8.56 -16.05 -3.63
CA ALA A 94 9.17 -17.18 -4.34
C ALA A 94 9.06 -18.50 -3.56
N GLU A 95 9.00 -18.40 -2.23
CA GLU A 95 8.82 -19.54 -1.31
C GLU A 95 7.34 -19.84 -1.02
N GLY A 96 6.42 -19.26 -1.79
CA GLY A 96 4.99 -19.45 -1.64
C GLY A 96 4.50 -20.85 -2.04
N SER A 97 3.39 -21.30 -1.45
CA SER A 97 2.72 -22.56 -1.76
C SER A 97 1.73 -22.45 -2.92
N VAL A 98 1.19 -21.25 -3.17
CA VAL A 98 0.23 -20.99 -4.25
C VAL A 98 0.99 -20.73 -5.55
N LYS A 99 1.04 -21.75 -6.42
CA LYS A 99 1.85 -21.77 -7.66
C LYS A 99 1.74 -20.51 -8.53
N GLN A 100 0.56 -19.91 -8.63
CA GLN A 100 0.35 -18.69 -9.43
C GLN A 100 1.18 -17.50 -8.91
N TYR A 101 1.41 -17.42 -7.60
CA TYR A 101 2.11 -16.31 -6.96
C TYR A 101 3.51 -16.70 -6.44
N ALA A 102 3.86 -17.99 -6.52
CA ALA A 102 5.13 -18.55 -6.09
C ALA A 102 6.26 -18.25 -7.10
N THR A 103 6.68 -16.99 -7.20
CA THR A 103 7.65 -16.56 -8.21
C THR A 103 8.47 -15.34 -7.80
N ASN A 104 9.64 -15.20 -8.43
CA ASN A 104 10.44 -13.98 -8.39
C ASN A 104 9.79 -12.91 -9.27
N CYS A 105 9.36 -11.81 -8.65
CA CYS A 105 8.66 -10.73 -9.36
C CYS A 105 9.40 -9.39 -9.22
N PHE A 106 9.10 -8.43 -10.09
CA PHE A 106 9.66 -7.07 -9.98
C PHE A 106 8.87 -6.16 -9.03
N CYS A 107 7.67 -6.58 -8.58
CA CYS A 107 6.84 -5.76 -7.70
C CYS A 107 7.21 -5.83 -6.22
N ARG A 108 7.80 -6.92 -5.74
CA ARG A 108 8.00 -7.13 -4.30
C ARG A 108 9.07 -6.17 -3.80
N LYS A 109 8.73 -5.30 -2.83
CA LYS A 109 9.70 -4.42 -2.16
C LYS A 109 10.82 -5.27 -1.54
N PRO A 110 12.09 -4.86 -1.65
CA PRO A 110 12.57 -3.51 -2.01
C PRO A 110 12.66 -3.20 -3.51
N ARG A 111 12.20 -4.07 -4.42
CA ARG A 111 12.17 -3.74 -5.86
C ARG A 111 11.16 -2.62 -6.14
N PRO A 112 11.44 -1.74 -7.12
CA PRO A 112 10.65 -0.52 -7.33
C PRO A 112 9.37 -0.73 -8.14
N GLY A 113 9.01 -1.96 -8.51
CA GLY A 113 7.95 -2.22 -9.49
C GLY A 113 6.59 -1.63 -9.13
N LEU A 114 6.20 -1.61 -7.85
CA LEU A 114 4.94 -0.98 -7.42
C LEU A 114 4.96 0.54 -7.62
N LEU A 115 6.06 1.20 -7.25
CA LEU A 115 6.21 2.66 -7.39
C LEU A 115 6.22 3.06 -8.87
N LEU A 116 6.95 2.31 -9.71
CA LEU A 116 7.02 2.57 -11.15
C LEU A 116 5.66 2.36 -11.83
N ARG A 117 4.94 1.30 -11.46
CA ARG A 117 3.58 1.04 -11.96
C ARG A 117 2.64 2.18 -11.60
N ALA A 118 2.60 2.57 -10.32
CA ALA A 118 1.77 3.67 -9.87
C ALA A 118 2.14 4.99 -10.53
N ALA A 119 3.44 5.25 -10.74
CA ALA A 119 3.90 6.46 -11.41
C ALA A 119 3.46 6.54 -12.87
N LEU A 120 3.50 5.42 -13.58
CA LEU A 120 3.02 5.33 -14.95
C LEU A 120 1.51 5.56 -15.04
N GLU A 121 0.73 4.81 -14.24
CA GLU A 121 -0.74 4.85 -14.27
C GLU A 121 -1.31 6.20 -13.81
N LEU A 122 -0.69 6.83 -12.80
CA LEU A 122 -1.17 8.05 -12.16
C LEU A 122 -0.40 9.31 -12.56
N ARG A 123 0.58 9.20 -13.47
CA ARG A 123 1.44 10.29 -13.95
C ARG A 123 2.17 11.02 -12.81
N ILE A 124 2.80 10.24 -11.93
CA ILE A 124 3.53 10.75 -10.76
C ILE A 124 4.92 11.26 -11.14
N ASP A 125 5.32 12.37 -10.53
CA ASP A 125 6.70 12.88 -10.58
C ASP A 125 7.53 12.19 -9.47
N LEU A 126 8.24 11.11 -9.83
CA LEU A 126 9.00 10.30 -8.86
C LEU A 126 10.18 11.07 -8.23
N GLU A 127 10.79 12.02 -8.93
CA GLU A 127 11.92 12.81 -8.40
C GLU A 127 11.49 13.72 -7.24
N LYS A 128 10.20 14.06 -7.19
CA LYS A 128 9.58 14.84 -6.13
C LYS A 128 8.66 14.00 -5.26
N SER A 129 8.89 12.69 -5.21
CA SER A 129 8.07 11.77 -4.43
C SER A 129 8.88 11.14 -3.30
N TRP A 130 8.18 10.64 -2.29
CA TRP A 130 8.78 9.95 -1.14
C TRP A 130 8.13 8.59 -0.94
N LEU A 131 8.90 7.64 -0.40
CA LEU A 131 8.39 6.40 0.18
C LEU A 131 8.60 6.47 1.69
N ILE A 132 7.52 6.28 2.45
CA ILE A 132 7.54 6.19 3.91
C ILE A 132 7.18 4.75 4.28
N GLY A 133 8.05 4.10 5.05
CA GLY A 133 7.90 2.72 5.50
C GLY A 133 8.75 2.46 6.74
N ASP A 134 8.36 1.48 7.53
CA ASP A 134 9.06 0.97 8.71
C ASP A 134 10.15 -0.04 8.34
N ILE A 135 9.96 -0.78 7.25
CA ILE A 135 10.88 -1.81 6.76
C ILE A 135 11.10 -1.66 5.24
N LEU A 136 12.31 -2.00 4.79
CA LEU A 136 12.70 -2.07 3.37
C LEU A 136 12.85 -3.53 2.89
#